data_AF-M1PDT2-F1
#
_entry.id   AF-M1PDT2-F1
#
_cell.length_a   1.000
_cell.length_b   1.000
_cell.length_c   1.000
_cell.angle_alpha   90.00
_cell.angle_beta   90.00
_cell.angle_gamma   90.00
#
_symmetry.space_group_name_H-M   'P 1'
#
loop_
_entity.id
_entity.type
_entity.pdbx_description
1 polymer ?
#
loop_
_entity_poly.entity_id
_entity_poly.type
_entity_poly.pdbx_seq_one_letter_code
_entity_poly.pdbx_strand_id
1 'polypeptide(L)'
;MSGIYLLTLIAIWLFVSWVLYRIWQHWKPANLTQKISHILLGVLLSSVWLGGTFWEVAGKKIYWDLKVEKLCAKDGGVKVYETVELPPDLIDKFGRIKIPDKSKAKPTDNYFYESDLFYYHRNDPQVTRKQTRIVRRIDGKVLGEYVRYGRGGGDLPGLWHGSSFSCFDITGNSNFESSIFTKEYKK
;
A
#
# COMPACT_ATOMS: atom_id res chain seq x y z
N MET A 1 -21.08 -2.14 8.36
CA MET A 1 -21.78 -3.34 8.88
C MET A 1 -22.49 -2.96 10.19
N SER A 2 -23.76 -3.35 10.37
CA SER A 2 -24.54 -3.03 11.58
C SER A 2 -24.09 -3.87 12.78
N GLY A 3 -24.08 -3.32 14.00
CA GLY A 3 -23.65 -4.03 15.22
C GLY A 3 -24.42 -5.33 15.50
N ILE A 4 -25.67 -5.43 15.02
CA ILE A 4 -26.51 -6.63 15.10
C ILE A 4 -25.92 -7.79 14.29
N TYR A 5 -25.27 -7.49 13.15
CA TYR A 5 -24.62 -8.51 12.32
C TYR A 5 -23.41 -9.13 13.02
N LEU A 6 -22.64 -8.34 13.77
CA LEU A 6 -21.52 -8.86 14.54
C LEU A 6 -21.98 -9.79 15.67
N LEU A 7 -23.03 -9.38 16.41
CA LEU A 7 -23.58 -10.17 17.51
C LEU A 7 -24.18 -11.49 17.02
N THR A 8 -24.87 -11.49 15.88
CA THR A 8 -25.42 -12.71 15.27
C THR A 8 -24.30 -13.66 14.82
N LEU A 9 -23.22 -13.15 14.21
CA LEU A 9 -22.06 -13.97 13.87
C LEU A 9 -21.40 -14.59 15.11
N ILE A 10 -21.22 -13.82 16.19
CA ILE A 10 -20.65 -14.34 17.44
C ILE A 10 -21.53 -15.46 18.02
N ALA A 11 -22.86 -15.25 18.06
CA ALA A 11 -23.79 -16.25 18.58
C ALA A 11 -23.77 -17.55 17.76
N ILE A 12 -23.76 -17.45 16.43
CA ILE A 12 -23.63 -18.61 15.53
C ILE A 12 -22.32 -19.35 15.81
N TRP A 13 -21.21 -18.62 15.95
CA TRP A 13 -19.89 -19.20 16.22
C TRP A 13 -19.85 -19.98 17.54
N LEU A 14 -20.41 -19.41 18.60
CA LEU A 14 -20.48 -20.07 19.91
C LEU A 14 -21.35 -21.33 19.86
N PHE A 15 -22.49 -21.27 19.17
CA PHE A 15 -23.37 -22.43 19.01
C PHE A 15 -22.72 -23.56 18.23
N VAL A 16 -22.11 -23.25 17.07
CA VAL A 16 -21.39 -24.24 16.25
C VAL A 16 -20.24 -24.87 17.04
N SER A 17 -19.47 -24.05 17.75
CA SER A 17 -18.37 -24.54 18.60
C SER A 17 -18.87 -25.47 19.71
N TRP A 18 -20.00 -25.15 20.34
CA TRP A 18 -20.62 -25.99 21.37
C TRP A 18 -21.12 -27.33 20.81
N VAL A 19 -21.76 -27.33 19.63
CA VAL A 19 -22.22 -28.56 18.96
C VAL A 19 -21.03 -29.44 18.58
N LEU A 20 -19.99 -28.86 17.97
CA LEU A 20 -18.76 -29.58 17.61
C LEU A 20 -18.08 -30.18 18.84
N TYR A 21 -17.98 -29.40 19.93
CA TYR A 21 -17.44 -29.88 21.20
C TYR A 21 -18.25 -31.05 21.79
N ARG A 22 -19.59 -30.96 21.76
CA ARG A 22 -20.49 -32.03 22.22
C ARG A 22 -20.31 -33.32 21.42
N ILE A 23 -20.26 -33.21 20.09
CA ILE A 23 -20.02 -34.36 19.19
C ILE A 23 -18.64 -34.96 19.49
N TRP A 24 -17.63 -34.10 19.62
CA TRP A 24 -16.27 -34.51 19.94
C TRP A 24 -16.18 -35.25 21.29
N GLN A 25 -16.89 -34.76 22.32
CA GLN A 25 -16.92 -35.42 23.62
C GLN A 25 -17.66 -36.76 23.62
N HIS A 26 -18.63 -36.94 22.73
CA HIS A 26 -19.34 -38.20 22.58
C HIS A 26 -18.44 -39.27 21.95
N TRP A 27 -17.51 -38.86 21.10
CA TRP A 27 -16.50 -39.70 20.46
C TRP A 27 -15.22 -39.79 21.31
N LYS A 28 -15.33 -40.31 22.53
CA LYS A 28 -14.16 -40.62 23.37
C LYS A 28 -13.65 -42.03 23.06
N PRO A 29 -12.57 -42.19 22.28
CA PRO A 29 -12.03 -43.51 22.00
C PRO A 29 -11.53 -44.17 23.29
N ALA A 30 -11.79 -45.48 23.44
CA ALA A 30 -11.34 -46.24 24.59
C ALA A 30 -9.82 -46.49 24.55
N ASN A 31 -9.26 -46.69 23.35
CA ASN A 31 -7.87 -47.11 23.13
C ASN A 31 -6.90 -45.92 23.05
N LEU A 32 -5.71 -46.08 23.61
CA LEU A 32 -4.69 -45.03 23.66
C LEU A 32 -4.23 -44.55 22.26
N THR A 33 -4.04 -45.47 21.32
CA THR A 33 -3.66 -45.15 19.93
C THR A 33 -4.70 -44.28 19.23
N GLN A 34 -5.98 -44.62 19.38
CA GLN A 34 -7.09 -43.83 18.85
C GLN A 34 -7.22 -42.47 19.54
N LYS A 35 -6.95 -42.38 20.85
CA LYS A 35 -6.88 -41.09 21.57
C LYS A 35 -5.80 -40.18 20.98
N ILE A 36 -4.61 -40.73 20.73
CA ILE A 36 -3.50 -39.99 20.13
C ILE A 36 -3.88 -39.52 18.72
N SER A 37 -4.44 -40.39 17.88
CA SER A 37 -4.89 -40.01 16.53
C SER A 37 -5.95 -38.90 16.55
N HIS A 38 -6.92 -38.97 17.47
CA HIS A 38 -7.94 -37.92 17.64
C HIS A 38 -7.33 -36.58 18.04
N ILE A 39 -6.37 -36.58 18.98
CA ILE A 39 -5.68 -35.36 19.39
C ILE A 39 -4.89 -34.77 18.21
N LEU A 40 -4.14 -35.60 17.48
CA LEU A 40 -3.38 -35.15 16.32
C LEU A 40 -4.27 -34.55 15.24
N LEU A 41 -5.43 -35.16 14.96
CA LEU A 41 -6.40 -34.62 14.02
C LEU A 41 -6.95 -33.27 14.48
N GLY A 42 -7.28 -33.13 15.77
CA GLY A 42 -7.76 -31.87 16.35
C GLY A 42 -6.72 -30.75 16.28
N VAL A 43 -5.45 -31.08 16.54
CA VAL A 43 -4.33 -30.14 16.40
C VAL A 43 -4.15 -29.73 14.94
N LEU A 44 -4.15 -30.68 14.00
CA LEU A 44 -4.01 -30.40 12.58
C LEU A 44 -5.10 -29.44 12.07
N LEU A 45 -6.37 -29.74 12.37
CA LEU A 45 -7.51 -28.91 11.98
C LEU A 45 -7.40 -27.49 12.56
N SER A 46 -6.98 -27.40 13.82
CA SER A 46 -6.78 -26.12 14.52
C SER A 46 -5.64 -25.32 13.89
N SER A 47 -4.53 -25.95 13.53
CA SER A 47 -3.41 -25.30 12.84
C SER A 47 -3.80 -24.79 11.47
N VAL A 48 -4.56 -25.57 10.69
CA VAL A 48 -5.06 -25.14 9.37
C VAL A 48 -6.01 -23.95 9.53
N TRP A 49 -6.93 -24.01 10.49
CA TRP A 49 -7.86 -22.92 10.77
C TRP A 49 -7.11 -21.63 11.15
N LEU A 50 -6.23 -21.70 12.15
CA LEU A 50 -5.46 -20.55 12.62
C LEU A 50 -4.55 -20.00 11.52
N GLY A 51 -3.88 -20.87 10.76
CA GLY A 51 -3.05 -20.47 9.62
C GLY A 51 -3.84 -19.74 8.53
N GLY A 52 -5.02 -20.25 8.16
CA GLY A 52 -5.91 -19.60 7.20
C GLY A 52 -6.41 -18.24 7.70
N THR A 53 -6.83 -18.14 8.96
CA THR A 53 -7.24 -16.84 9.54
C THR A 53 -6.08 -15.85 9.62
N PHE A 54 -4.88 -16.29 9.99
CA PHE A 54 -3.69 -15.44 10.01
C PHE A 54 -3.35 -14.92 8.61
N TRP A 55 -3.50 -15.76 7.58
CA TRP A 55 -3.27 -15.36 6.20
C TRP A 55 -4.18 -14.21 5.77
N GLU A 56 -5.48 -14.32 6.05
CA GLU A 56 -6.46 -13.27 5.70
C GLU A 56 -6.26 -11.98 6.50
N VAL A 57 -5.84 -12.08 7.76
CA VAL A 57 -5.68 -10.90 8.64
C VAL A 57 -4.35 -10.19 8.43
N ALA A 58 -3.25 -10.92 8.26
CA ALA A 58 -1.89 -10.36 8.27
C ALA A 58 -1.06 -10.81 7.06
N GLY A 59 -1.14 -12.08 6.66
CA GLY A 59 -0.28 -12.64 5.62
C GLY A 59 -0.38 -11.92 4.27
N LYS A 60 -1.61 -11.68 3.79
CA LYS A 60 -1.88 -10.95 2.54
C LYS A 60 -1.28 -9.54 2.57
N LYS A 61 -1.46 -8.82 3.67
CA LYS A 61 -0.94 -7.46 3.85
C LYS A 61 0.59 -7.44 3.80
N ILE A 62 1.25 -8.31 4.57
CA ILE A 62 2.71 -8.44 4.60
C ILE A 62 3.26 -8.81 3.21
N TYR A 63 2.60 -9.73 2.51
CA TYR A 63 3.00 -10.11 1.15
C TYR A 63 3.03 -8.91 0.21
N TRP A 64 1.97 -8.09 0.23
CA TRP A 64 1.88 -6.93 -0.66
C TRP A 64 2.79 -5.78 -0.24
N ASP A 65 3.05 -5.59 1.05
CA ASP A 65 4.04 -4.63 1.54
C ASP A 65 5.43 -4.98 1.02
N LEU A 66 5.86 -6.24 1.17
CA LEU A 66 7.12 -6.73 0.62
C LEU A 66 7.17 -6.64 -0.91
N LYS A 67 6.03 -6.84 -1.59
CA LYS A 67 5.95 -6.69 -3.04
C LYS A 67 6.14 -5.23 -3.46
N VAL A 68 5.51 -4.30 -2.76
CA VAL A 68 5.69 -2.86 -2.97
C VAL A 68 7.14 -2.47 -2.73
N GLU A 69 7.75 -2.92 -1.63
CA GLU A 69 9.17 -2.67 -1.33
C GLU A 69 10.10 -3.14 -2.46
N LYS A 70 9.91 -4.36 -2.96
CA LYS A 70 10.67 -4.88 -4.11
C LYS A 70 10.48 -4.06 -5.38
N LEU A 71 9.27 -3.52 -5.62
CA LEU A 71 9.03 -2.63 -6.75
C LEU A 71 9.71 -1.27 -6.54
N CYS A 72 9.65 -0.71 -5.33
CA CYS A 72 10.34 0.52 -4.97
C CYS A 72 11.86 0.37 -5.17
N ALA A 73 12.45 -0.75 -4.77
CA ALA A 73 13.89 -1.01 -4.94
C ALA A 73 14.31 -1.14 -6.41
N LYS A 74 13.38 -1.52 -7.30
CA LYS A 74 13.68 -1.74 -8.73
C LYS A 74 13.69 -0.43 -9.53
N ASP A 75 12.66 0.41 -9.38
CA ASP A 75 12.52 1.64 -10.17
C ASP A 75 11.86 2.80 -9.41
N GLY A 76 11.62 2.66 -8.11
CA GLY A 76 11.08 3.74 -7.28
C GLY A 76 12.09 4.85 -7.01
N GLY A 77 11.57 6.01 -6.63
CA GLY A 77 12.36 7.20 -6.32
C GLY A 77 12.42 8.21 -7.46
N VAL A 78 13.36 9.15 -7.34
CA VAL A 78 13.56 10.24 -8.30
C VAL A 78 14.66 9.87 -9.29
N LYS A 79 14.38 10.06 -10.59
CA LYS A 79 15.39 10.08 -11.64
C LYS A 79 15.41 11.47 -12.26
N VAL A 80 16.59 12.09 -12.26
CA VAL A 80 16.82 13.40 -12.86
C VAL A 80 17.50 13.19 -14.21
N TYR A 81 16.92 13.74 -15.27
CA TYR A 81 17.48 13.71 -16.62
C TYR A 81 18.21 15.01 -16.95
N GLU A 82 17.68 16.13 -16.48
CA GLU A 82 18.24 17.45 -16.67
C GLU A 82 17.97 18.30 -15.43
N THR A 83 19.03 18.89 -14.89
CA THR A 83 18.92 19.91 -13.84
C THR A 83 18.80 21.28 -14.49
N VAL A 84 17.96 22.14 -13.92
CA VAL A 84 17.72 23.49 -14.42
C VAL A 84 17.91 24.49 -13.28
N GLU A 85 18.44 25.66 -13.57
CA GLU A 85 18.50 26.75 -12.59
C GLU A 85 17.08 27.17 -12.19
N LEU A 86 16.83 27.29 -10.88
CA LEU A 86 15.51 27.63 -10.36
C LEU A 86 15.12 29.05 -10.77
N PRO A 87 14.12 29.22 -11.65
CA PRO A 87 13.65 30.54 -12.05
C PRO A 87 12.95 31.23 -10.86
N PRO A 88 13.18 32.54 -10.65
CA PRO A 88 12.61 33.25 -9.51
C PRO A 88 11.07 33.32 -9.55
N ASP A 89 10.46 33.21 -10.73
CA ASP A 89 9.01 33.17 -10.94
C ASP A 89 8.35 31.86 -10.47
N LEU A 90 9.12 30.78 -10.31
CA LEU A 90 8.60 29.50 -9.80
C LEU A 90 8.56 29.44 -8.27
N ILE A 91 9.15 30.41 -7.57
CA ILE A 91 9.21 30.41 -6.11
C ILE A 91 7.99 31.16 -5.56
N ASP A 92 7.18 30.48 -4.73
CA ASP A 92 6.09 31.14 -4.04
C ASP A 92 6.59 32.02 -2.87
N LYS A 93 5.70 32.81 -2.28
CA LYS A 93 6.02 33.68 -1.12
C LYS A 93 6.56 32.94 0.11
N PHE A 94 6.52 31.60 0.12
CA PHE A 94 7.01 30.73 1.19
C PHE A 94 8.29 29.98 0.79
N GLY A 95 8.90 30.28 -0.36
CA GLY A 95 10.12 29.63 -0.81
C GLY A 95 9.90 28.24 -1.43
N ARG A 96 8.66 27.87 -1.77
CA ARG A 96 8.33 26.58 -2.38
C ARG A 96 8.25 26.71 -3.89
N ILE A 97 8.71 25.69 -4.59
CA ILE A 97 8.62 25.61 -6.04
C ILE A 97 7.17 25.30 -6.40
N LYS A 98 6.53 26.18 -7.17
CA LYS A 98 5.13 26.07 -7.57
C LYS A 98 5.03 25.75 -9.05
N ILE A 99 4.78 24.48 -9.35
CA ILE A 99 4.55 23.99 -10.71
C ILE A 99 3.11 23.49 -10.81
N PRO A 100 2.33 23.94 -11.80
CA PRO A 100 0.95 23.50 -11.97
C PRO A 100 0.86 22.10 -12.59
N ASP A 101 -0.24 21.38 -12.29
CA ASP A 101 -0.62 20.20 -13.06
C ASP A 101 -0.88 20.55 -14.53
N LYS A 102 -0.58 19.64 -15.46
CA LYS A 102 -0.80 19.81 -16.92
C LYS A 102 -2.21 20.33 -17.25
N SER A 103 -3.23 19.85 -16.53
CA SER A 103 -4.63 20.25 -16.72
C SER A 103 -4.95 21.68 -16.26
N LYS A 104 -4.10 22.27 -15.41
CA LYS A 104 -4.25 23.63 -14.85
C LYS A 104 -3.18 24.59 -15.37
N ALA A 105 -2.20 24.09 -16.12
CA ALA A 105 -1.09 24.86 -16.61
C ALA A 105 -1.55 25.83 -17.71
N LYS A 106 -1.26 27.11 -17.51
CA LYS A 106 -1.50 28.18 -18.49
C LYS A 106 -0.47 28.10 -19.61
N PRO A 107 -0.76 28.69 -20.79
CA PRO A 107 0.21 28.80 -21.88
C PRO A 107 1.49 29.54 -21.49
N THR A 108 1.41 30.44 -20.49
CA THR A 108 2.54 31.21 -19.94
C THR A 108 3.43 30.41 -19.00
N ASP A 109 2.99 29.23 -18.53
CA ASP A 109 3.75 28.45 -17.56
C ASP A 109 4.83 27.64 -18.28
N ASN A 110 6.10 27.87 -17.90
CA ASN A 110 7.28 27.24 -18.51
C ASN A 110 7.41 25.74 -18.21
N TYR A 111 6.85 25.29 -17.07
CA TYR A 111 6.92 23.91 -16.59
C TYR A 111 5.55 23.46 -16.11
N PHE A 112 5.29 22.16 -16.22
CA PHE A 112 4.09 21.56 -15.66
C PHE A 112 4.32 20.13 -15.20
N TYR A 113 3.46 19.66 -14.31
CA TYR A 113 3.42 18.27 -13.87
C TYR A 113 2.57 17.41 -14.79
N GLU A 114 3.10 16.27 -15.17
CA GLU A 114 2.34 15.18 -15.76
C GLU A 114 2.32 14.01 -14.77
N SER A 115 1.14 13.43 -14.52
CA SER A 115 0.97 12.35 -13.55
C SER A 115 0.20 11.20 -14.18
N ASP A 116 0.82 10.02 -14.18
CA ASP A 116 0.21 8.77 -14.60
C ASP A 116 -0.02 7.86 -13.39
N LEU A 117 -1.17 7.20 -13.36
CA LEU A 117 -1.53 6.22 -12.33
C LEU A 117 -1.75 4.86 -12.97
N PHE A 118 -0.92 3.89 -12.60
CA PHE A 118 -1.01 2.51 -13.05
C PHE A 118 -1.47 1.61 -11.91
N TYR A 119 -2.43 0.74 -12.18
CA TYR A 119 -2.93 -0.24 -11.22
C TYR A 119 -2.28 -1.60 -11.48
N TYR A 120 -1.45 -2.06 -10.54
CA TYR A 120 -0.87 -3.41 -10.55
C TYR A 120 -1.84 -4.44 -9.98
N HIS A 121 -2.62 -4.03 -8.99
CA HIS A 121 -3.69 -4.83 -8.41
C HIS A 121 -4.86 -3.91 -8.04
N ARG A 122 -6.06 -4.21 -8.55
CA ARG A 122 -7.24 -3.34 -8.36
C ARG A 122 -8.15 -3.78 -7.21
N ASN A 123 -8.05 -5.03 -6.77
CA ASN A 123 -8.84 -5.56 -5.67
C ASN A 123 -8.25 -5.13 -4.33
N ASP A 124 -8.87 -5.55 -3.24
CA ASP A 124 -8.32 -5.34 -1.90
C ASP A 124 -7.19 -6.35 -1.60
N PRO A 125 -5.96 -5.94 -1.25
CA PRO A 125 -5.46 -4.57 -1.21
C PRO A 125 -5.11 -4.02 -2.59
N GLN A 126 -5.42 -2.75 -2.83
CA GLN A 126 -5.12 -2.11 -4.09
C GLN A 126 -3.63 -1.74 -4.15
N VAL A 127 -2.94 -2.11 -5.23
CA VAL A 127 -1.54 -1.76 -5.46
C VAL A 127 -1.43 -0.88 -6.70
N THR A 128 -0.82 0.29 -6.51
CA THR A 128 -0.68 1.31 -7.53
C THR A 128 0.77 1.74 -7.72
N ARG A 129 1.06 2.25 -8.91
CA ARG A 129 2.28 2.98 -9.26
C ARG A 129 1.87 4.34 -9.76
N LYS A 130 2.29 5.38 -9.06
CA LYS A 130 2.14 6.75 -9.50
C LYS A 130 3.48 7.21 -10.08
N GLN A 131 3.46 7.70 -11.30
CA GLN A 131 4.61 8.32 -11.95
C GLN A 131 4.31 9.79 -12.17
N THR A 132 5.09 10.65 -11.55
CA THR A 132 5.01 12.10 -11.73
C THR A 132 6.22 12.56 -12.55
N ARG A 133 6.02 13.37 -13.58
CA ARG A 133 7.08 13.94 -14.42
C ARG A 133 7.01 15.45 -14.39
N ILE A 134 8.15 16.13 -14.37
CA ILE A 134 8.24 17.57 -14.64
C ILE A 134 8.62 17.74 -16.09
N VAL A 135 7.77 18.42 -16.85
CA VAL A 135 7.97 18.64 -18.29
C VAL A 135 8.15 20.12 -18.55
N ARG A 136 9.19 20.44 -19.32
CA ARG A 136 9.42 21.79 -19.83
C ARG A 136 8.55 22.02 -21.07
N ARG A 137 7.81 23.13 -21.10
CA ARG A 137 6.82 23.40 -22.14
C ARG A 137 7.43 23.70 -23.51
N ILE A 138 8.53 24.45 -23.55
CA ILE A 138 9.08 24.98 -24.81
C ILE A 138 9.51 23.88 -25.79
N ASP A 139 10.04 22.77 -25.27
CA ASP A 139 10.57 21.65 -26.05
C ASP A 139 9.89 20.31 -25.71
N GLY A 140 8.99 20.29 -24.73
CA GLY A 140 8.31 19.07 -24.27
C GLY A 140 9.23 18.09 -23.54
N LYS A 141 10.44 18.51 -23.14
CA LYS A 141 11.42 17.61 -22.53
C LYS A 141 11.07 17.31 -21.08
N VAL A 142 11.22 16.05 -20.69
CA VAL A 142 11.08 15.60 -19.29
C VAL A 142 12.38 15.90 -18.54
N LEU A 143 12.30 16.73 -17.51
CA LEU A 143 13.46 17.11 -16.69
C LEU A 143 13.79 16.06 -15.63
N GLY A 144 12.74 15.40 -15.13
CA GLY A 144 12.89 14.25 -14.24
C GLY A 144 11.56 13.55 -14.02
N GLU A 145 11.65 12.37 -13.44
CA GLU A 145 10.51 11.53 -13.05
C GLU A 145 10.62 11.09 -11.59
N TYR A 146 9.48 11.01 -10.92
CA TYR A 146 9.32 10.45 -9.60
C TYR A 146 8.33 9.30 -9.66
N VAL A 147 8.80 8.11 -9.30
CA VAL A 147 7.99 6.89 -9.28
C VAL A 147 7.76 6.47 -7.83
N ARG A 148 6.48 6.33 -7.45
CA ARG A 148 6.08 5.82 -6.14
C ARG A 148 5.09 4.68 -6.29
N TYR A 149 5.35 3.62 -5.55
CA TYR A 149 4.42 2.51 -5.37
C TYR A 149 3.69 2.66 -4.04
N GLY A 150 2.43 2.23 -4.03
CA GLY A 150 1.61 2.23 -2.83
C GLY A 150 0.61 1.09 -2.81
N ARG A 151 0.42 0.52 -1.62
CA ARG A 151 -0.69 -0.35 -1.27
C ARG A 151 -1.73 0.44 -0.46
N GLY A 152 -3.01 0.28 -0.77
CA GLY A 152 -4.12 0.67 0.10
C GLY A 152 -5.03 -0.52 0.39
N GLY A 153 -5.48 -0.69 1.63
CA GLY A 153 -6.38 -1.78 2.06
C GLY A 153 -5.66 -3.08 2.41
N GLY A 154 -6.33 -4.22 2.32
CA GLY A 154 -5.84 -5.52 2.75
C GLY A 154 -5.97 -5.73 4.26
N ASP A 155 -6.77 -4.87 4.90
CA ASP A 155 -7.21 -5.04 6.28
C ASP A 155 -8.56 -5.75 6.29
N LEU A 156 -8.93 -6.29 7.44
CA LEU A 156 -10.26 -6.87 7.62
C LEU A 156 -11.36 -5.85 7.29
N PRO A 157 -12.47 -6.29 6.67
CA PRO A 157 -13.60 -5.41 6.40
C PRO A 157 -14.15 -4.85 7.71
N GLY A 158 -14.24 -3.53 7.81
CA GLY A 158 -14.66 -2.86 9.04
C GLY A 158 -15.03 -1.40 8.83
N LEU A 159 -15.36 -0.73 9.95
CA LEU A 159 -15.69 0.71 9.96
C LEU A 159 -14.46 1.62 10.05
N TRP A 160 -13.26 1.05 10.03
CA TRP A 160 -11.99 1.78 10.06
C TRP A 160 -11.50 2.10 8.64
N HIS A 161 -10.68 3.14 8.52
CA HIS A 161 -9.97 3.42 7.28
C HIS A 161 -8.97 2.29 6.98
N GLY A 162 -8.92 1.87 5.72
CA GLY A 162 -7.92 0.93 5.25
C GLY A 162 -6.51 1.50 5.48
N SER A 163 -5.63 0.64 5.95
CA SER A 163 -4.20 0.93 6.06
C SER A 163 -3.61 1.21 4.68
N SER A 164 -2.51 1.93 4.66
CA SER A 164 -1.72 2.11 3.46
C SER A 164 -0.25 1.83 3.75
N PHE A 165 0.47 1.46 2.70
CA PHE A 165 1.91 1.33 2.71
C PHE A 165 2.43 1.92 1.41
N SER A 166 3.60 2.54 1.44
CA SER A 166 4.17 3.15 0.25
C SER A 166 5.68 3.08 0.33
N CYS A 167 6.35 3.28 -0.81
CA CYS A 167 7.79 3.46 -0.81
C CYS A 167 8.22 4.47 0.25
N PHE A 168 9.28 4.14 0.98
CA PHE A 168 10.00 5.12 1.79
C PHE A 168 10.52 6.22 0.88
N ASP A 169 10.50 7.46 1.38
CA ASP A 169 10.99 8.59 0.61
C ASP A 169 12.52 8.49 0.51
N ILE A 170 12.99 7.94 -0.61
CA ILE A 170 14.42 7.73 -0.87
C ILE A 170 15.17 9.08 -0.90
N THR A 171 14.46 10.18 -1.14
CA THR A 171 15.03 11.52 -1.27
C THR A 171 15.33 12.21 0.06
N GLY A 172 15.01 11.63 1.23
CA GLY A 172 15.35 12.18 2.54
C GLY A 172 14.98 13.66 2.70
N ASN A 173 13.73 13.97 3.05
CA ASN A 173 13.20 15.34 3.22
C ASN A 173 13.32 16.30 2.02
N SER A 174 13.98 15.93 0.92
CA SER A 174 14.07 16.75 -0.28
C SER A 174 12.89 16.46 -1.21
N ASN A 175 12.16 17.51 -1.56
CA ASN A 175 11.02 17.42 -2.49
C ASN A 175 11.54 17.10 -3.90
N PHE A 176 10.76 16.37 -4.70
CA PHE A 176 11.10 16.00 -6.08
C PHE A 176 11.61 17.18 -6.92
N GLU A 177 10.99 18.35 -6.77
CA GLU A 177 11.38 19.60 -7.44
C GLU A 177 12.81 20.01 -7.10
N SER A 178 13.22 19.86 -5.85
CA SER A 178 14.55 20.30 -5.40
C SER A 178 15.69 19.46 -5.96
N SER A 179 15.40 18.26 -6.46
CA SER A 179 16.38 17.44 -7.18
C SER A 179 16.59 17.90 -8.64
N ILE A 180 15.61 18.60 -9.21
CA ILE A 180 15.65 19.08 -10.60
C ILE A 180 16.09 20.54 -10.65
N PHE A 181 15.58 21.37 -9.74
CA PHE A 181 15.84 22.81 -9.72
C PHE A 181 16.93 23.16 -8.72
N THR A 182 18.10 23.51 -9.22
CA THR A 182 19.23 23.94 -8.39
C THR A 182 19.11 25.43 -8.08
N LYS A 183 19.28 25.80 -6.80
CA LYS A 183 19.44 27.21 -6.43
C LYS A 183 20.82 27.67 -6.89
N GLU A 184 20.87 28.69 -7.72
CA GLU A 184 22.13 29.36 -8.05
C GLU A 184 22.70 29.97 -6.75
N TYR A 185 23.80 29.41 -6.25
CA TYR A 185 24.59 30.10 -5.24
C TYR A 185 25.37 31.19 -5.98
N LYS A 186 24.79 32.40 -6.06
CA LYS A 186 25.56 33.58 -6.45
C LYS A 186 26.76 33.69 -5.50
N LYS A 187 27.94 33.49 -6.05
CA LYS A 187 29.23 33.68 -5.39
C LYS A 187 29.60 35.16 -5.41
#